data_AF-A0A0N1NNU7-F1
#
_entry.id   AF-A0A0N1NNU7-F1
#
_cell.length_a   1.000
_cell.length_b   1.000
_cell.length_c   1.000
_cell.angle_alpha   90.00
_cell.angle_beta   90.00
_cell.angle_gamma   90.00
#
_symmetry.space_group_name_H-M   'P 1'
#
loop_
_entity.id
_entity.type
_entity.pdbx_description
1 polymer ?
#
loop_
_entity_poly.entity_id
_entity_poly.type
_entity_poly.pdbx_seq_one_letter_code
_entity_poly.pdbx_strand_id
1 'polypeptide(L)'
;MGLVDSFTAVVRVERHLFALVDTDPEREEPFSRIPDNSAFLAHEGSVVVASDLEDQRARVRLELWDSPPDAPSGQAFTSMGDPSSVSFESERIQLVSLMQEPQAEEYELTGAGPYWVRVWVGPQEEDPQEELDAYRLFERFVIQLWT
;
A
#
# COMPACT_ATOMS: atom_id res chain seq x y z
N MET A 1 16.70 -13.15 -7.58
CA MET A 1 15.29 -13.24 -7.17
C MET A 1 15.25 -13.36 -5.68
N GLY A 2 15.28 -12.20 -5.04
CA GLY A 2 15.32 -12.06 -3.60
C GLY A 2 14.60 -10.79 -3.20
N LEU A 3 13.99 -10.86 -2.02
CA LEU A 3 13.50 -9.69 -1.32
C LEU A 3 14.71 -8.79 -1.04
N VAL A 4 14.66 -7.57 -1.55
CA VAL A 4 15.68 -6.54 -1.33
C VAL A 4 15.46 -5.91 0.03
N ASP A 5 14.22 -5.52 0.32
CA ASP A 5 13.85 -4.93 1.61
C ASP A 5 12.35 -5.11 1.91
N SER A 6 11.97 -4.98 3.18
CA SER A 6 10.57 -4.95 3.59
C SER A 6 10.37 -4.15 4.87
N PHE A 7 9.28 -3.40 4.91
CA PHE A 7 8.85 -2.68 6.10
C PHE A 7 7.34 -2.78 6.31
N THR A 8 6.90 -2.49 7.52
CA THR A 8 5.49 -2.59 7.92
C THR A 8 5.07 -1.30 8.62
N ALA A 9 3.90 -0.81 8.27
CA ALA A 9 3.27 0.34 8.89
C ALA A 9 1.79 0.06 9.17
N VAL A 10 1.20 0.88 10.05
CA VAL A 10 -0.24 0.92 10.27
C VAL A 10 -0.76 2.19 9.64
N VAL A 11 -1.72 2.08 8.73
CA VAL A 11 -2.31 3.19 7.98
C VAL A 11 -3.74 3.40 8.44
N ARG A 12 -4.16 4.66 8.61
CA ARG A 12 -5.59 4.97 8.74
C ARG A 12 -6.25 4.83 7.37
N VAL A 13 -7.27 4.00 7.29
CA VAL A 13 -8.16 3.89 6.14
C VAL A 13 -9.28 4.90 6.33
N GLU A 14 -9.49 5.76 5.34
CA GLU A 14 -10.50 6.81 5.39
C GLU A 14 -11.38 6.69 4.15
N ARG A 15 -12.70 6.59 4.35
CA ARG A 15 -13.65 6.34 3.25
C ARG A 15 -13.21 5.20 2.34
N HIS A 16 -12.77 4.08 2.94
CA HIS A 16 -12.25 2.88 2.26
C HIS A 16 -10.91 3.05 1.52
N LEU A 17 -10.19 4.15 1.71
CA LEU A 17 -9.00 4.45 0.91
C LEU A 17 -7.77 4.75 1.77
N PHE A 18 -6.63 4.33 1.24
CA PHE A 18 -5.30 4.81 1.59
C PHE A 18 -4.39 4.74 0.36
N ALA A 19 -3.20 5.35 0.41
CA ALA A 19 -2.27 5.31 -0.71
C ALA A 19 -0.82 5.14 -0.28
N LEU A 20 -0.04 4.47 -1.13
CA LEU A 20 1.41 4.60 -1.17
C LEU A 20 1.76 5.66 -2.21
N VAL A 21 2.60 6.62 -1.84
CA VAL A 21 2.83 7.83 -2.64
C VAL A 21 4.30 8.15 -2.77
N ASP A 22 4.70 8.66 -3.93
CA ASP A 22 5.93 9.42 -4.10
C ASP A 22 5.84 10.73 -3.31
N THR A 23 6.91 11.11 -2.63
CA THR A 23 6.98 12.35 -1.86
C THR A 23 7.44 13.56 -2.67
N ASP A 24 7.56 13.45 -4.00
CA ASP A 24 7.83 14.58 -4.89
C ASP A 24 6.77 15.68 -4.70
N PRO A 25 7.16 16.90 -4.29
CA PRO A 25 6.23 18.01 -4.12
C PRO A 25 5.57 18.48 -5.42
N GLU A 26 6.11 18.14 -6.60
CA GLU A 26 5.56 18.51 -7.90
C GLU A 26 4.55 17.48 -8.45
N ARG A 27 4.30 16.38 -7.73
CA ARG A 27 3.37 15.32 -8.12
C ARG A 27 1.91 15.79 -8.11
N GLU A 28 1.10 15.20 -8.99
CA GLU A 28 -0.36 15.30 -8.95
C GLU A 28 -0.96 14.72 -7.65
N GLU A 29 -2.16 15.21 -7.28
CA GLU A 29 -2.82 14.75 -6.06
C GLU A 29 -3.16 13.24 -6.14
N PRO A 30 -2.72 12.42 -5.17
CA PRO A 30 -2.84 10.96 -5.24
C PRO A 30 -4.29 10.47 -5.38
N PHE A 31 -5.24 11.17 -4.77
CA PHE A 31 -6.66 10.77 -4.78
C PHE A 31 -7.49 11.51 -5.83
N SER A 32 -6.86 12.21 -6.77
CA SER A 32 -7.52 12.76 -7.96
C SER A 32 -8.17 11.66 -8.82
N ARG A 33 -7.67 10.42 -8.69
CA ARG A 33 -8.20 9.20 -9.29
C ARG A 33 -8.35 8.15 -8.20
N ILE A 34 -9.49 7.48 -8.18
CA ILE A 34 -9.77 6.41 -7.22
C ILE A 34 -10.10 5.10 -7.96
N PRO A 35 -9.87 3.93 -7.34
CA PRO A 35 -10.28 2.65 -7.91
C PRO A 35 -11.82 2.58 -7.98
N ASP A 36 -12.41 2.55 -9.17
CA ASP A 36 -13.88 2.44 -9.34
C ASP A 36 -14.37 0.98 -9.18
N ASN A 37 -13.85 0.08 -10.01
CA ASN A 37 -14.18 -1.36 -10.02
C ASN A 37 -12.96 -2.25 -9.73
N SER A 38 -11.78 -1.65 -9.55
CA SER A 38 -10.56 -2.34 -9.18
C SER A 38 -10.33 -2.20 -7.68
N ALA A 39 -9.69 -3.18 -7.06
CA ALA A 39 -9.39 -3.11 -5.62
C ALA A 39 -8.13 -2.25 -5.34
N PHE A 40 -7.36 -1.90 -6.38
CA PHE A 40 -6.34 -0.86 -6.30
C PHE A 40 -6.16 -0.16 -7.66
N LEU A 41 -5.47 0.98 -7.67
CA LEU A 41 -5.12 1.75 -8.85
C LEU A 41 -3.68 2.28 -8.70
N ALA A 42 -2.85 2.07 -9.72
CA ALA A 42 -1.53 2.66 -9.83
C ALA A 42 -1.51 3.77 -10.89
N HIS A 43 -1.05 4.96 -10.55
CA HIS A 43 -0.89 6.09 -11.47
C HIS A 43 0.08 7.13 -10.89
N GLU A 44 0.83 7.84 -11.75
CA GLU A 44 1.57 9.08 -11.43
C GLU A 44 2.13 9.14 -9.99
N GLY A 45 3.09 8.27 -9.66
CA GLY A 45 3.71 8.24 -8.34
C GLY A 45 2.79 7.83 -7.19
N SER A 46 1.72 7.10 -7.47
CA SER A 46 0.69 6.74 -6.49
C SER A 46 0.21 5.32 -6.71
N VAL A 47 -0.02 4.62 -5.61
CA VAL A 47 -0.75 3.36 -5.56
C VAL A 47 -1.88 3.54 -4.54
N VAL A 48 -3.08 3.79 -5.05
CA VAL A 48 -4.29 3.95 -4.24
C VAL A 48 -4.93 2.58 -4.03
N VAL A 49 -5.21 2.23 -2.79
CA VAL A 49 -5.76 0.92 -2.40
C VAL A 49 -7.15 1.11 -1.82
N ALA A 50 -8.11 0.32 -2.31
CA ALA A 50 -9.45 0.23 -1.76
C ALA A 50 -9.50 -0.88 -0.70
N SER A 51 -10.08 -0.57 0.45
CA SER A 51 -10.19 -1.42 1.63
C SER A 51 -11.66 -1.72 1.92
N ASP A 52 -11.96 -2.94 2.36
CA ASP A 52 -13.35 -3.32 2.68
C ASP A 52 -13.84 -2.64 3.97
N LEU A 53 -12.91 -2.19 4.83
CA LEU A 53 -13.22 -1.48 6.07
C LEU A 53 -13.20 0.05 5.88
N GLU A 54 -14.20 0.73 6.43
CA GLU A 54 -14.27 2.20 6.46
C GLU A 54 -13.82 2.73 7.83
N ASP A 55 -13.03 3.79 7.84
CA ASP A 55 -12.64 4.54 9.05
C ASP A 55 -11.95 3.68 10.13
N GLN A 56 -11.25 2.62 9.68
CA GLN A 56 -10.45 1.74 10.52
C GLN A 56 -8.95 1.89 10.24
N ARG A 57 -8.13 1.03 10.84
CA ARG A 57 -6.71 0.93 10.52
C ARG A 57 -6.44 -0.33 9.72
N ALA A 58 -5.41 -0.29 8.89
CA ALA A 58 -4.91 -1.46 8.20
C ALA A 58 -3.40 -1.60 8.45
N ARG A 59 -2.93 -2.85 8.52
CA ARG A 59 -1.50 -3.15 8.58
C ARG A 59 -1.00 -3.39 7.17
N VAL A 60 -0.09 -2.53 6.71
CA VAL A 60 0.46 -2.60 5.37
C VAL A 60 1.93 -3.01 5.47
N ARG A 61 2.29 -4.09 4.76
CA ARG A 61 3.68 -4.47 4.54
C ARG A 61 4.08 -4.09 3.12
N LEU A 62 5.12 -3.26 2.97
CA LEU A 62 5.76 -3.05 1.68
C LEU A 62 6.90 -4.04 1.52
N GLU A 63 7.04 -4.61 0.34
CA GLU A 63 8.14 -5.48 -0.04
C GLU A 63 8.76 -4.99 -1.34
N LEU A 64 10.07 -4.75 -1.33
CA LEU A 64 10.85 -4.40 -2.52
C LEU A 64 11.62 -5.61 -3.01
N TRP A 65 11.52 -5.92 -4.30
CA TRP A 65 12.10 -7.10 -4.92
C TRP A 65 12.97 -6.75 -6.13
N ASP A 66 13.99 -7.57 -6.38
CA ASP A 66 14.91 -7.46 -7.52
C ASP A 66 14.34 -8.08 -8.83
N SER A 67 13.13 -8.63 -8.76
CA SER A 67 12.47 -9.41 -9.82
C SER A 67 11.01 -9.70 -9.43
N PRO A 68 10.15 -10.13 -10.37
CA PRO A 68 8.74 -10.41 -10.08
C PRO A 68 8.58 -11.45 -8.95
N PRO A 69 7.94 -11.08 -7.82
CA PRO A 69 7.78 -11.99 -6.70
C PRO A 69 6.61 -12.96 -6.87
N ASP A 70 6.71 -14.08 -6.18
CA ASP A 70 5.58 -14.96 -5.91
C ASP A 70 4.62 -14.33 -4.89
N ALA A 71 3.51 -15.01 -4.62
CA ALA A 71 2.59 -14.60 -3.57
C ALA A 71 3.31 -14.44 -2.21
N PRO A 72 2.93 -13.45 -1.38
CA PRO A 72 3.54 -13.22 -0.09
C PRO A 72 3.53 -14.48 0.77
N SER A 73 4.68 -14.85 1.32
CA SER A 73 4.78 -15.99 2.22
C SER A 73 4.01 -15.72 3.52
N GLY A 74 3.20 -16.69 3.97
CA GLY A 74 2.45 -16.59 5.22
C GLY A 74 1.00 -17.06 5.09
N GLN A 75 0.10 -16.38 5.81
CA GLN A 75 -1.36 -16.60 5.78
C GLN A 75 -1.95 -16.50 4.36
N ALA A 76 -3.23 -16.87 4.19
CA ALA A 76 -3.91 -16.85 2.90
C ALA A 76 -4.10 -15.42 2.36
N PHE A 77 -3.13 -14.94 1.58
CA PHE A 77 -3.23 -13.69 0.82
C PHE A 77 -3.89 -13.93 -0.53
N THR A 78 -4.80 -13.02 -0.91
CA THR A 78 -5.45 -13.01 -2.22
C THR A 78 -5.02 -11.78 -2.98
N SER A 79 -4.73 -11.93 -4.28
CA SER A 79 -4.34 -10.81 -5.12
C SER A 79 -5.54 -9.90 -5.38
N MET A 80 -5.33 -8.59 -5.26
CA MET A 80 -6.36 -7.56 -5.47
C MET A 80 -6.51 -7.15 -6.94
N GLY A 81 -5.69 -7.71 -7.84
CA GLY A 81 -5.73 -7.44 -9.28
C GLY A 81 -4.42 -7.77 -9.97
N ASP A 82 -4.38 -7.52 -11.27
CA ASP A 82 -3.17 -7.72 -12.08
C ASP A 82 -2.07 -6.71 -11.72
N PRO A 83 -0.78 -7.08 -11.87
CA PRO A 83 0.32 -6.13 -11.75
C PRO A 83 0.13 -4.89 -12.61
N SER A 84 0.45 -3.73 -12.05
CA SER A 84 0.41 -2.44 -12.74
C SER A 84 1.75 -1.71 -12.62
N SER A 85 2.04 -0.79 -13.54
CA SER A 85 3.26 0.03 -13.47
C SER A 85 2.98 1.32 -12.69
N VAL A 86 3.94 1.75 -11.88
CA VAL A 86 3.96 3.05 -11.18
C VAL A 86 5.37 3.61 -11.23
N SER A 87 5.53 4.91 -11.46
CA SER A 87 6.85 5.55 -11.44
C SER A 87 7.05 6.31 -10.13
N PHE A 88 8.13 6.01 -9.41
CA PHE A 88 8.57 6.78 -8.26
C PHE A 88 9.86 7.52 -8.64
N GLU A 89 9.75 8.83 -8.88
CA GLU A 89 10.81 9.67 -9.43
C GLU A 89 11.68 10.30 -8.31
N SER A 90 11.13 10.58 -7.13
CA SER A 90 11.91 11.17 -6.02
C SER A 90 12.73 10.13 -5.26
N GLU A 91 12.57 8.85 -5.60
CA GLU A 91 13.15 7.71 -4.87
C GLU A 91 12.63 7.59 -3.43
N ARG A 92 11.63 8.39 -3.05
CA ARG A 92 11.07 8.41 -1.71
C ARG A 92 9.59 8.20 -1.74
N ILE A 93 9.15 7.25 -0.95
CA ILE A 93 7.74 6.86 -0.86
C ILE A 93 7.23 6.89 0.56
N GLN A 94 5.93 7.09 0.71
CA GLN A 94 5.28 7.16 2.01
C GLN A 94 3.86 6.60 1.95
N LEU A 95 3.40 6.01 3.06
CA LEU A 95 2.00 5.65 3.21
C LEU A 95 1.23 6.84 3.78
N VAL A 96 0.12 7.19 3.13
CA VAL A 96 -0.75 8.31 3.51
C VAL A 96 -2.21 7.87 3.58
N SER A 97 -2.98 8.53 4.44
CA SER A 97 -4.45 8.43 4.44
C SER A 97 -5.07 9.32 3.36
N LEU A 98 -6.39 9.28 3.19
CA LEU A 98 -7.12 10.10 2.22
C LEU A 98 -6.87 11.61 2.41
N MET A 99 -6.76 12.07 3.66
CA MET A 99 -6.41 13.46 3.99
C MET A 99 -4.93 13.81 3.73
N GLN A 100 -4.17 12.92 3.09
CA GLN A 100 -2.74 13.06 2.79
C GLN A 100 -1.87 13.23 4.04
N GLU A 101 -2.35 12.79 5.19
CA GLU A 101 -1.56 12.76 6.41
C GLU A 101 -0.58 11.58 6.37
N PRO A 102 0.73 11.81 6.55
CA PRO A 102 1.72 10.75 6.69
C PRO A 102 1.35 9.76 7.80
N GLN A 103 1.27 8.47 7.44
CA GLN A 103 0.97 7.39 8.38
C GLN A 103 2.23 6.58 8.77
N ALA A 104 3.34 6.84 8.09
CA ALA A 104 4.64 6.21 8.33
C ALA A 104 5.78 7.18 8.00
N GLU A 105 7.00 6.85 8.42
CA GLU A 105 8.20 7.55 7.94
C GLU A 105 8.38 7.37 6.43
N GLU A 106 9.06 8.32 5.80
CA GLU A 106 9.47 8.19 4.39
C GLU A 106 10.41 6.99 4.24
N TYR A 107 10.27 6.28 3.13
CA TYR A 107 11.13 5.18 2.77
C TYR A 107 11.88 5.48 1.48
N GLU A 108 13.20 5.28 1.50
CA GLU A 108 14.08 5.50 0.36
C GLU A 108 14.20 4.20 -0.47
N LEU A 109 13.79 4.29 -1.73
CA LEU A 109 13.91 3.24 -2.73
C LEU A 109 15.35 3.11 -3.21
N THR A 110 15.67 1.96 -3.81
CA THR A 110 17.01 1.71 -4.37
C THR A 110 17.35 2.53 -5.62
N GLY A 111 16.37 3.25 -6.17
CA GLY A 111 16.56 4.17 -7.29
C GLY A 111 15.23 4.65 -7.87
N ALA A 112 15.30 5.68 -8.70
CA ALA A 112 14.14 6.17 -9.44
C ALA A 112 13.72 5.19 -10.53
N GLY A 113 12.44 5.24 -10.90
CA GLY A 113 11.97 4.64 -12.14
C GLY A 113 10.61 3.98 -12.04
N PRO A 114 10.18 3.33 -13.15
CA PRO A 114 8.99 2.53 -13.12
C PRO A 114 9.24 1.27 -12.29
N TYR A 115 8.38 1.06 -11.32
CA TYR A 115 8.20 -0.18 -10.59
C TYR A 115 6.93 -0.84 -11.09
N TRP A 116 6.95 -2.17 -11.15
CA TRP A 116 5.74 -2.95 -11.14
C TRP A 116 5.24 -3.08 -9.72
N VAL A 117 3.92 -2.96 -9.54
CA VAL A 117 3.24 -3.12 -8.26
C VAL A 117 2.18 -4.21 -8.35
N ARG A 118 2.11 -5.05 -7.31
CA ARG A 118 0.98 -5.94 -7.03
C ARG A 118 0.56 -5.78 -5.58
N VAL A 119 -0.75 -5.68 -5.36
CA VAL A 119 -1.32 -5.57 -4.02
C VAL A 119 -2.04 -6.87 -3.65
N TRP A 120 -1.87 -7.28 -2.40
CA TRP A 120 -2.50 -8.46 -1.82
C TRP A 120 -3.24 -8.08 -0.55
N VAL A 121 -4.37 -8.73 -0.33
CA VAL A 121 -5.15 -8.64 0.92
C VAL A 121 -5.11 -9.98 1.65
N GLY A 122 -4.84 -9.94 2.95
CA GLY A 122 -4.84 -11.09 3.84
C GLY A 122 -6.14 -11.17 4.64
N PRO A 123 -6.31 -12.23 5.46
CA PRO A 123 -7.43 -12.30 6.38
C PRO A 123 -7.37 -11.15 7.38
N GLN A 124 -8.54 -10.67 7.81
CA GLN A 124 -8.64 -9.69 8.89
C GLN A 124 -8.07 -10.28 10.19
N GLU A 125 -7.37 -9.45 10.94
CA GLU A 125 -6.75 -9.78 12.22
C GLU A 125 -7.39 -8.91 13.31
N GLU A 126 -7.58 -9.45 14.51
CA GLU A 126 -8.04 -8.64 15.65
C GLU A 126 -6.87 -7.88 16.27
N ASP A 127 -7.07 -6.60 16.58
CA ASP A 127 -6.23 -5.82 17.46
C ASP A 127 -6.57 -6.12 18.92
N PRO A 128 -5.73 -6.85 19.67
CA PRO A 128 -5.99 -7.07 21.08
C PRO A 128 -5.88 -5.79 21.92
N GLN A 129 -5.33 -4.69 21.37
CA GLN A 129 -5.20 -3.41 22.06
C GLN A 129 -6.42 -2.49 21.86
N GLU A 130 -7.31 -2.80 20.91
CA GLU A 130 -8.50 -2.00 20.65
C GLU A 130 -9.68 -2.46 21.54
N GLU A 131 -10.09 -1.55 22.43
CA GLU A 131 -11.15 -1.80 23.40
C GLU A 131 -12.53 -1.76 22.74
N LEU A 132 -12.69 -0.98 21.67
CA LEU A 132 -13.95 -0.85 20.96
C LEU A 132 -14.08 -1.95 19.90
N ASP A 133 -15.04 -2.85 20.10
CA ASP A 133 -15.34 -3.96 19.16
C ASP A 133 -15.51 -3.48 17.70
N ALA A 134 -16.04 -2.27 17.49
CA ALA A 134 -16.26 -1.67 16.17
C ALA A 134 -14.98 -1.38 15.38
N TYR A 135 -13.83 -1.23 16.05
CA TYR A 135 -12.54 -0.90 15.45
C TYR A 135 -11.49 -2.00 15.65
N ARG A 136 -11.89 -3.13 16.25
CA ARG A 136 -10.97 -4.21 16.62
C ARG A 136 -10.38 -4.91 15.41
N LEU A 137 -10.98 -4.83 14.23
CA LEU A 137 -10.51 -5.57 13.06
C LEU A 137 -9.52 -4.73 12.26
N PHE A 138 -8.42 -5.35 11.86
CA PHE A 138 -7.47 -4.78 10.92
C PHE A 138 -7.41 -5.63 9.67
N GLU A 139 -7.56 -4.96 8.52
CA GLU A 139 -7.14 -5.55 7.26
C GLU A 139 -5.62 -5.56 7.15
N ARG A 140 -5.14 -6.55 6.40
CA ARG A 140 -3.72 -6.75 6.18
C ARG A 140 -3.44 -6.67 4.70
N PHE A 141 -2.59 -5.74 4.32
CA PHE A 141 -2.17 -5.57 2.94
C PHE A 141 -0.69 -5.87 2.78
N VAL A 142 -0.33 -6.47 1.64
CA VAL A 142 1.05 -6.52 1.18
C VAL A 142 1.11 -5.83 -0.16
N ILE A 143 1.93 -4.78 -0.25
CA ILE A 143 2.26 -4.11 -1.51
C ILE A 143 3.64 -4.64 -1.92
N GLN A 144 3.73 -5.25 -3.08
CA GLN A 144 4.99 -5.74 -3.64
C GLN A 144 5.42 -4.85 -4.79
N LEU A 145 6.65 -4.34 -4.74
CA LEU A 145 7.30 -3.54 -5.78
C LEU A 145 8.48 -4.31 -6.37
N TRP A 146 8.66 -4.26 -7.69
CA TRP A 146 9.85 -4.79 -8.37
C TRP A 146 10.19 -4.01 -9.64
N THR A 147 11.46 -4.06 -10.03
CA THR A 147 11.98 -3.49 -11.29
C THR A 147 12.12 -4.54 -12.39
#